data_AF-A0A258ZEC5-F1
#
_entry.id   AF-A0A258ZEC5-F1
#
_cell.length_a   1.000
_cell.length_b   1.000
_cell.length_c   1.000
_cell.angle_alpha   90.00
_cell.angle_beta   90.00
_cell.angle_gamma   90.00
#
_symmetry.space_group_name_H-M   'P 1'
#
loop_
_entity.id
_entity.type
_entity.pdbx_description
1 polymer ?
#
loop_
_entity_poly.entity_id
_entity_poly.type
_entity_poly.pdbx_seq_one_letter_code
_entity_poly.pdbx_strand_id
1 'polypeptide(L)'
;MNTTADNVLPPATLALVSLAAFVAANHPKKGLCQLEILRNLAVPQAQIDLVLDIARHLRDEAGQIIDSEFNTVFAPEANAAVASVATGGACCTPTAKGNKCC
;
A
#
# COMPACT_ATOMS: atom_id res chain seq x y z
N MET A 1 21.62 38.05 20.11
CA MET A 1 20.20 37.67 20.12
C MET A 1 19.97 36.68 18.98
N ASN A 2 19.49 35.48 19.34
CA ASN A 2 18.81 34.47 18.53
C ASN A 2 19.51 33.80 17.32
N THR A 3 20.03 32.58 17.52
CA THR A 3 20.46 31.63 16.46
C THR A 3 19.76 30.27 16.60
N THR A 4 18.48 30.27 16.97
CA THR A 4 17.63 29.06 17.07
C THR A 4 16.55 29.00 15.99
N ALA A 5 16.48 29.99 15.09
CA ALA A 5 15.50 30.04 14.00
C ALA A 5 15.96 29.34 12.71
N ASP A 6 17.25 29.01 12.56
CA ASP A 6 17.83 28.59 11.28
C ASP A 6 17.81 27.07 11.01
N ASN A 7 17.20 26.27 11.90
CA ASN A 7 17.13 24.80 11.75
C ASN A 7 15.71 24.29 11.45
N VAL A 8 14.78 25.19 11.12
CA VAL A 8 13.39 24.83 10.83
C VAL A 8 13.21 24.81 9.31
N LEU A 9 12.83 23.65 8.78
CA LEU A 9 12.43 23.51 7.38
C LEU A 9 11.35 24.54 7.03
N PRO A 10 11.40 25.19 5.85
CA PRO A 10 10.36 26.11 5.42
C PRO A 10 8.98 25.47 5.50
N PRO A 11 7.91 26.22 5.86
CA PRO A 11 6.56 25.66 6.01
C PRO A 11 6.07 24.89 4.77
N ALA A 12 6.40 25.36 3.57
CA ALA A 12 6.08 24.68 2.32
C ALA A 12 6.78 23.31 2.21
N THR A 13 8.06 23.23 2.58
CA THR A 13 8.82 21.97 2.59
C THR A 13 8.22 20.99 3.60
N LEU A 14 7.89 21.45 4.82
CA LEU A 14 7.23 20.62 5.82
C LEU A 14 5.87 20.10 5.34
N ALA A 15 5.07 20.95 4.67
CA ALA A 15 3.79 20.55 4.12
C ALA A 15 3.93 19.52 2.99
N LEU A 16 4.94 19.65 2.12
CA LEU A 16 5.23 18.67 1.06
C LEU A 16 5.69 17.33 1.65
N VAL A 17 6.59 17.35 2.63
CA VAL A 17 7.05 16.14 3.33
C VAL A 17 5.88 15.44 4.03
N SER A 18 5.00 16.21 4.69
CA SER A 18 3.81 15.67 5.33
C SER A 18 2.84 15.02 4.33
N LEU A 19 2.59 15.67 3.19
CA LEU A 19 1.79 15.10 2.10
C LEU A 19 2.38 13.77 1.61
N ALA A 20 3.69 13.75 1.32
CA ALA A 20 4.38 12.55 0.87
C ALA A 20 4.23 11.40 1.88
N ALA A 21 4.45 11.69 3.17
CA ALA A 21 4.33 10.70 4.24
C ALA A 21 2.92 10.11 4.35
N PHE A 22 1.87 10.94 4.26
CA PHE A 22 0.49 10.44 4.30
C PHE A 22 0.13 9.53 3.12
N VAL A 23 0.63 9.85 1.93
CA VAL A 23 0.39 9.06 0.72
C VAL A 23 1.19 7.75 0.77
N ALA A 24 2.47 7.82 1.13
CA ALA A 24 3.36 6.68 1.25
C ALA A 24 2.88 5.67 2.33
N ALA A 25 2.40 6.16 3.48
CA ALA A 25 1.85 5.34 4.55
C ALA A 25 0.43 4.80 4.26
N ASN A 26 -0.14 5.05 3.08
CA ASN A 26 -1.51 4.68 2.71
C ASN A 26 -2.56 5.12 3.75
N HIS A 27 -2.37 6.30 4.34
CA HIS A 27 -3.24 6.78 5.41
C HIS A 27 -4.68 7.01 4.87
N PRO A 28 -5.75 6.68 5.63
CA PRO A 28 -7.13 6.73 5.12
C PRO A 28 -7.56 8.09 4.53
N LYS A 29 -7.00 9.19 5.06
CA LYS A 29 -7.29 10.56 4.59
C LYS A 29 -6.43 11.03 3.41
N LYS A 30 -5.41 10.26 3.00
CA LYS A 30 -4.51 10.49 1.84
C LYS A 30 -3.95 11.92 1.69
N GLY A 31 -3.82 12.67 2.79
CA GLY A 31 -3.29 14.04 2.77
C GLY A 31 -4.16 15.05 2.02
N LEU A 32 -5.47 14.79 1.79
CA LEU A 32 -6.34 15.70 1.02
C LEU A 32 -6.43 17.11 1.63
N CYS A 33 -6.46 17.20 2.97
CA CYS A 33 -6.40 18.48 3.69
C CYS A 33 -5.07 19.22 3.46
N GLN A 34 -3.98 18.49 3.22
CA GLN A 34 -2.65 19.07 3.01
C GLN A 34 -2.54 19.77 1.65
N LEU A 35 -3.30 19.33 0.65
CA LEU A 35 -3.30 19.94 -0.69
C LEU A 35 -3.80 21.39 -0.66
N GLU A 36 -4.82 21.67 0.17
CA GLU A 36 -5.35 23.02 0.33
C GLU A 36 -4.32 23.95 0.98
N ILE A 37 -3.62 23.46 2.01
CA ILE A 37 -2.51 24.19 2.66
C ILE A 37 -1.41 24.52 1.65
N LEU A 38 -1.01 23.57 0.81
CA LEU A 38 0.04 23.77 -0.20
C LEU A 38 -0.35 24.80 -1.27
N ARG A 39 -1.62 24.80 -1.68
CA ARG A 39 -2.15 25.82 -2.61
C ARG A 39 -2.15 27.21 -1.99
N ASN A 40 -2.52 27.33 -0.71
CA ASN A 40 -2.49 28.59 0.02
C ASN A 40 -1.05 29.11 0.22
N LEU A 41 -0.07 28.22 0.26
CA LEU A 41 1.36 28.56 0.30
C LEU A 41 1.96 28.85 -1.09
N ALA A 42 1.13 28.93 -2.13
CA ALA A 42 1.54 29.18 -3.51
C ALA A 42 2.58 28.18 -4.06
N VAL A 43 2.55 26.93 -3.57
CA VAL A 43 3.44 25.88 -4.08
C VAL A 43 3.01 25.51 -5.50
N PRO A 44 3.93 25.48 -6.48
CA PRO A 44 3.59 25.11 -7.86
C PRO A 44 2.99 23.71 -7.95
N GLN A 45 1.92 23.56 -8.76
CA GLN A 45 1.25 22.27 -8.93
C GLN A 45 2.23 21.17 -9.39
N ALA A 46 3.16 21.48 -10.29
CA ALA A 46 4.19 20.55 -10.75
C ALA A 46 5.08 20.00 -9.61
N GLN A 47 5.34 20.80 -8.57
CA GLN A 47 6.11 20.36 -7.41
C GLN A 47 5.29 19.40 -6.53
N ILE A 48 3.97 19.67 -6.38
CA ILE A 48 3.05 18.79 -5.67
C ILE A 48 2.92 17.45 -6.41
N ASP A 49 2.77 17.50 -7.73
CA ASP A 49 2.64 16.31 -8.58
C ASP A 49 3.89 15.42 -8.48
N LEU A 50 5.08 16.02 -8.57
CA LEU A 50 6.35 15.29 -8.41
C LEU A 50 6.43 14.56 -7.06
N VAL A 51 6.05 15.23 -5.97
CA VAL A 51 6.06 14.63 -4.62
C VAL A 51 5.04 13.49 -4.51
N LEU A 52 3.86 13.65 -5.12
CA LEU A 52 2.84 12.60 -5.16
C LEU A 52 3.33 11.37 -5.95
N ASP A 53 4.02 11.57 -7.07
CA ASP A 53 4.53 10.48 -7.87
C ASP A 53 5.61 9.69 -7.13
N ILE A 54 6.54 10.38 -6.46
CA ILE A 54 7.54 9.74 -5.58
C ILE A 54 6.86 8.94 -4.47
N ALA A 55 5.89 9.55 -3.77
CA ALA A 55 5.22 8.89 -2.64
C ALA A 55 4.40 7.66 -3.07
N ARG A 56 3.74 7.73 -4.24
CA ARG A 56 3.01 6.59 -4.81
C ARG A 56 3.95 5.47 -5.19
N HIS A 57 5.06 5.79 -5.86
CA HIS A 57 6.06 4.80 -6.24
C HIS A 57 6.60 4.04 -5.03
N LEU A 58 6.97 4.74 -3.95
CA LEU A 58 7.47 4.12 -2.72
C LEU A 58 6.43 3.19 -2.06
N ARG A 59 5.16 3.62 -2.00
CA ARG A 59 4.08 2.78 -1.46
C ARG A 59 3.89 1.52 -2.28
N ASP A 60 3.85 1.67 -3.60
CA ASP A 60 3.57 0.56 -4.50
C ASP A 60 4.74 -0.44 -4.53
N GLU A 61 5.98 0.04 -4.49
CA GLU A 61 7.18 -0.79 -4.34
C GLU A 61 7.17 -1.57 -3.01
N ALA A 62 6.89 -0.89 -1.89
CA ALA A 62 6.78 -1.56 -0.59
C ALA A 62 5.66 -2.61 -0.57
N GLY A 63 4.52 -2.33 -1.19
CA GLY A 63 3.43 -3.29 -1.35
C GLY A 63 3.85 -4.52 -2.15
N GLN A 64 4.55 -4.34 -3.27
CA GLN A 64 5.07 -5.44 -4.09
C GLN A 64 6.05 -6.33 -3.32
N ILE A 65 6.92 -5.75 -2.49
CA ILE A 65 7.84 -6.51 -1.65
C ILE A 65 7.07 -7.36 -0.63
N ILE A 66 6.11 -6.75 0.08
CA ILE A 66 5.27 -7.44 1.08
C ILE A 66 4.47 -8.58 0.42
N ASP A 67 3.85 -8.32 -0.73
CA ASP A 67 3.11 -9.33 -1.48
C ASP A 67 4.04 -10.46 -1.95
N SER A 68 5.26 -10.13 -2.37
CA SER A 68 6.26 -11.13 -2.73
C SER A 68 6.65 -12.01 -1.53
N GLU A 69 6.87 -11.44 -0.35
CA GLU A 69 7.15 -12.20 0.87
C GLU A 69 5.98 -13.10 1.28
N PHE A 70 4.75 -12.62 1.15
CA PHE A 70 3.58 -13.44 1.40
C PHE A 70 3.48 -14.59 0.39
N ASN A 71 3.68 -14.30 -0.89
CA ASN A 71 3.63 -15.28 -1.96
C ASN A 71 4.72 -16.35 -1.82
N THR A 72 5.91 -16.05 -1.29
CA THR A 72 6.94 -17.08 -1.06
C THR A 72 6.55 -18.03 0.06
N VAL A 73 5.89 -17.55 1.12
CA VAL A 73 5.37 -18.38 2.22
C VAL A 73 4.18 -19.22 1.77
N PHE A 74 3.30 -18.65 0.93
CA PHE A 74 2.10 -19.31 0.43
C PHE A 74 2.30 -20.07 -0.88
N ALA A 75 3.47 -19.97 -1.52
CA ALA A 75 3.78 -20.71 -2.74
C ALA A 75 3.62 -22.21 -2.48
N PRO A 76 3.01 -22.97 -3.42
CA PRO A 76 2.63 -24.36 -3.22
C PRO A 76 3.82 -25.34 -3.23
N GLU A 77 5.01 -24.93 -2.80
CA GLU A 77 6.19 -25.80 -2.67
C GLU A 77 6.38 -26.35 -1.23
N ALA A 78 5.52 -25.97 -0.28
CA ALA A 78 5.34 -26.70 0.99
C ALA A 78 4.26 -27.80 0.92
N ASN A 79 3.57 -27.96 -0.22
CA ASN A 79 2.59 -29.03 -0.44
C ASN A 79 3.03 -30.08 -1.47
N ALA A 80 4.22 -29.92 -2.06
CA ALA A 80 4.75 -30.90 -3.02
C ALA A 80 5.36 -32.16 -2.36
N ALA A 81 5.52 -32.17 -1.03
CA ALA A 81 5.99 -33.36 -0.30
C ALA A 81 4.87 -34.27 0.22
N VAL A 82 3.58 -33.94 0.00
CA VAL A 82 2.45 -34.81 0.38
C VAL A 82 1.31 -34.75 -0.64
N ALA A 83 1.62 -34.97 -1.92
CA ALA A 83 0.60 -35.32 -2.91
C ALA A 83 0.96 -36.62 -3.64
N SER A 84 1.43 -37.63 -2.88
CA SER A 84 1.14 -39.01 -3.23
C SER A 84 -0.31 -39.30 -2.83
N VAL A 85 -1.21 -39.15 -3.80
CA VAL A 85 -2.33 -40.06 -4.14
C VAL A 85 -3.32 -39.24 -4.97
N ALA A 86 -3.30 -39.54 -6.26
CA ALA A 86 -4.41 -39.27 -7.13
C ALA A 86 -5.67 -39.94 -6.58
N THR A 87 -6.71 -39.16 -6.31
CA THR A 87 -8.10 -39.56 -6.57
C THR A 87 -8.94 -38.29 -6.66
N GLY A 88 -9.51 -38.05 -7.83
CA GLY A 88 -10.51 -36.99 -8.02
C GLY A 88 -11.68 -37.19 -7.07
N GLY A 89 -11.94 -36.20 -6.23
CA GLY A 89 -13.10 -36.14 -5.35
C GLY A 89 -13.79 -34.81 -5.57
N ALA A 90 -14.92 -34.84 -6.28
CA ALA A 90 -15.79 -33.68 -6.49
C ALA A 90 -16.18 -33.04 -5.15
N CYS A 91 -16.26 -31.71 -5.12
CA CYS A 91 -16.62 -30.87 -3.96
C CYS A 91 -18.10 -31.00 -3.53
N CYS A 92 -18.73 -32.15 -3.80
CA CYS A 92 -20.13 -32.43 -3.52
C CYS A 92 -20.22 -33.64 -2.60
N THR A 93 -20.46 -33.41 -1.32
CA THR A 93 -20.94 -34.46 -0.42
C THR A 93 -22.45 -34.67 -0.66
N PRO A 94 -22.91 -35.89 -0.97
CA PRO A 94 -24.34 -36.16 -1.07
C PRO A 94 -24.99 -35.93 0.29
N THR A 95 -25.98 -35.03 0.35
CA THR A 95 -26.89 -35.02 1.50
C THR A 95 -27.72 -36.31 1.50
N ALA A 96 -28.14 -36.77 2.68
CA ALA A 96 -28.77 -38.08 2.93
C ALA A 96 -30.06 -38.38 2.13
N LYS A 97 -30.48 -37.50 1.22
CA LYS A 97 -31.64 -37.68 0.32
C LYS A 97 -31.32 -37.57 -1.17
N GLY A 98 -30.04 -37.60 -1.59
CA GLY A 98 -29.65 -37.93 -2.97
C GLY A 98 -29.96 -36.89 -4.06
N ASN A 99 -30.18 -35.62 -3.73
CA ASN A 99 -30.35 -34.59 -4.76
C ASN A 99 -29.00 -34.06 -5.29
N LYS A 100 -28.96 -33.70 -6.59
CA LYS A 100 -27.79 -33.11 -7.27
C LYS A 100 -27.46 -31.73 -6.68
N CYS A 101 -26.17 -31.40 -6.55
CA CYS A 101 -25.70 -30.08 -6.12
C CYS A 101 -26.22 -28.96 -7.04
N CYS A 102 -26.60 -27.83 -6.46
CA CYS A 102 -26.81 -26.57 -7.17
C CYS A 102 -25.47 -25.95 -7.59
#